data_AF-A0A4S8LWE3-F1
#
_entry.id   AF-A0A4S8LWE3-F1
#
_cell.length_a   1.000
_cell.length_b   1.000
_cell.length_c   1.000
_cell.angle_alpha   90.00
_cell.angle_beta   90.00
_cell.angle_gamma   90.00
#
_symmetry.space_group_name_H-M   'P 1'
#
loop_
_entity.id
_entity.type
_entity.pdbx_description
1 polymer ?
#
loop_
_entity_poly.entity_id
_entity_poly.type
_entity_poly.pdbx_seq_one_letter_code
_entity_poly.pdbx_strand_id
1 'polypeptide(L)'
;MFGYRNPYSGYPSPYYATDPYSYGYPSYRYGPSAYQQAQAEQERRARLLALEREREHELERQRQAELARRASQARRASQYLPETLVSRGGRYVPERASKYLPDEYAVDDRYDDDMDAYDYGFGHAGYPAGGRGRRTSNISTRQRDPEIDRHRRSSQQDQHADHSTPIHTRSQSQSRGPMQNAAGHSVPYVRSPSQSRSTQSTQPKSPSPAHSSPSSNTAPKYVYSAPPERLNEAATIIQTAFRVHRAFKTIQTLQEKFISLKKSFVLPPKLDYQISADHGHVVSVPTNLDSILASDALSVLEAQNVVPDTILSISEPKLGYTHDNAPVHAYTEGLNRLLTSLDGIESFGEKKVREKRKAVVRSVEEEASRVESVWKNLWHKWSDLLMSSQSTPVYVIGGRK
;
A
#
# COMPACT_ATOMS: atom_id res chain seq x y z
N MET A 1 17.05 -35.19 29.83
CA MET A 1 16.16 -35.24 31.01
C MET A 1 15.81 -33.81 31.41
N PHE A 2 14.71 -33.25 30.92
CA PHE A 2 14.19 -31.96 31.38
C PHE A 2 12.71 -32.12 31.65
N GLY A 3 12.33 -31.94 32.92
CA GLY A 3 11.01 -32.20 33.45
C GLY A 3 10.03 -31.07 33.12
N TYR A 4 8.91 -31.44 32.51
CA TYR A 4 7.74 -30.59 32.36
C TYR A 4 7.02 -30.47 33.72
N ARG A 5 7.05 -29.30 34.35
CA ARG A 5 6.15 -28.95 35.45
C ARG A 5 4.85 -28.40 34.86
N ASN A 6 3.77 -29.11 35.12
CA ASN A 6 2.40 -28.79 34.76
C ASN A 6 1.79 -27.83 35.82
N PRO A 7 1.32 -26.61 35.46
CA PRO A 7 0.78 -25.65 36.44
C PRO A 7 -0.73 -25.74 36.68
N TYR A 8 -1.42 -26.80 36.23
CA TYR A 8 -2.84 -26.99 36.54
C TYR A 8 -3.05 -27.67 37.90
N SER A 9 -2.98 -26.89 38.97
CA SER A 9 -3.44 -27.29 40.30
C SER A 9 -4.30 -26.19 40.91
N GLY A 10 -5.57 -26.51 41.14
CA GLY A 10 -6.38 -25.84 42.16
C GLY A 10 -7.47 -24.91 41.64
N TYR A 11 -8.49 -25.46 40.96
CA TYR A 11 -9.83 -24.86 41.05
C TYR A 11 -10.51 -25.44 42.29
N PRO A 12 -10.78 -24.65 43.35
CA PRO A 12 -11.64 -25.09 44.44
C PRO A 12 -13.07 -25.19 43.92
N SER A 13 -13.61 -26.40 43.99
CA SER A 13 -15.01 -26.74 43.74
C SER A 13 -15.93 -25.95 44.70
N PRO A 14 -16.95 -25.21 44.21
CA PRO A 14 -17.90 -24.53 45.06
C PRO A 14 -19.19 -25.34 45.13
N TYR A 15 -19.18 -26.47 45.84
CA TYR A 15 -20.43 -27.17 46.15
C TYR A 15 -20.39 -27.74 47.57
N TYR A 16 -21.50 -27.48 48.29
CA TYR A 16 -21.94 -28.00 49.59
C TYR A 16 -21.52 -27.24 50.86
N ALA A 17 -22.29 -26.20 51.17
CA ALA A 17 -22.66 -25.86 52.55
C ALA A 17 -24.06 -25.22 52.54
N THR A 18 -25.09 -26.04 52.33
CA THR A 18 -26.49 -25.66 52.55
C THR A 18 -26.82 -25.93 54.03
N ASP A 19 -26.72 -24.91 54.87
CA ASP A 19 -27.33 -24.89 56.20
C ASP A 19 -28.84 -24.59 56.05
N PRO A 20 -29.76 -25.52 56.40
CA PRO A 20 -31.19 -25.31 56.16
C PRO A 20 -31.95 -24.59 57.29
N TYR A 21 -31.29 -24.12 58.36
CA TYR A 21 -31.98 -23.59 59.54
C TYR A 21 -31.36 -22.33 60.14
N SER A 22 -31.06 -21.32 59.33
CA SER A 22 -30.81 -19.97 59.83
C SER A 22 -31.88 -19.00 59.36
N TYR A 23 -32.98 -18.95 60.12
CA TYR A 23 -33.94 -17.84 60.11
C TYR A 23 -33.27 -16.60 60.73
N GLY A 24 -32.20 -16.13 60.10
CA GLY A 24 -31.60 -14.84 60.39
C GLY A 24 -32.46 -13.78 59.72
N TYR A 25 -33.21 -13.01 60.51
CA TYR A 25 -33.76 -11.74 60.06
C TYR A 25 -32.66 -10.99 59.31
N PRO A 26 -32.89 -10.55 58.06
CA PRO A 26 -31.90 -9.76 57.34
C PRO A 26 -31.68 -8.51 58.19
N SER A 27 -30.56 -8.47 58.90
CA SER A 27 -30.09 -7.27 59.54
C SER A 27 -29.95 -6.28 58.40
N TYR A 28 -30.86 -5.31 58.33
CA TYR A 28 -30.73 -4.16 57.45
C TYR A 28 -29.45 -3.45 57.90
N ARG A 29 -28.31 -3.90 57.36
CA ARG A 29 -27.09 -3.09 57.33
C ARG A 29 -27.55 -1.81 56.67
N TYR A 30 -27.69 -0.77 57.48
CA TYR A 30 -27.83 0.58 57.01
C TYR A 30 -26.65 0.81 56.07
N GLY A 31 -26.89 0.62 54.78
CA GLY A 31 -25.99 1.09 53.75
C GLY A 31 -25.83 2.60 53.95
N PRO A 32 -24.70 3.18 53.52
CA PRO A 32 -24.53 4.63 53.54
C PRO A 32 -25.79 5.27 52.99
N SER A 33 -26.38 6.19 53.76
CA SER A 33 -27.62 6.88 53.42
C SER A 33 -27.56 7.31 51.96
N ALA A 34 -28.65 7.20 51.20
CA ALA A 34 -28.69 7.58 49.79
C ALA A 34 -28.13 9.01 49.56
N TYR A 35 -28.22 9.87 50.58
CA TYR A 35 -27.61 11.19 50.61
C TYR A 35 -26.07 11.17 50.58
N GLN A 36 -25.41 10.29 51.35
CA GLN A 36 -23.95 10.13 51.32
C GLN A 36 -23.46 9.60 49.97
N GLN A 37 -24.21 8.68 49.34
CA GLN A 37 -23.86 8.20 48.00
C GLN A 37 -23.98 9.31 46.96
N ALA A 38 -25.02 10.14 47.02
CA ALA A 38 -25.20 11.27 46.12
C ALA A 38 -24.08 12.32 46.26
N GLN A 39 -23.64 12.63 47.49
CA GLN A 39 -22.51 13.53 47.72
C GLN A 39 -21.21 12.95 47.16
N ALA A 40 -20.93 11.67 47.40
CA ALA A 40 -19.73 11.01 46.86
C ALA A 40 -19.72 10.99 45.32
N GLU A 41 -20.89 10.85 44.68
CA GLU A 41 -21.00 10.92 43.23
C GLU A 41 -20.76 12.35 42.69
N GLN A 42 -21.29 13.37 43.37
CA GLN A 42 -21.03 14.77 43.02
C GLN A 42 -19.54 15.11 43.11
N GLU A 43 -18.85 14.67 44.17
CA GLU A 43 -17.41 14.87 44.32
C GLU A 43 -16.60 14.16 43.22
N ARG A 44 -17.02 12.94 42.83
CA ARG A 44 -16.39 12.21 41.72
C ARG A 44 -16.56 12.95 40.39
N ARG A 45 -17.75 13.47 40.11
CA ARG A 45 -18.00 14.29 38.90
C ARG A 45 -17.19 15.58 38.91
N ALA A 46 -17.12 16.27 40.05
CA ALA A 46 -16.34 17.49 40.20
C ALA A 46 -14.83 17.25 39.97
N ARG A 47 -14.29 16.13 40.46
CA ARG A 47 -12.89 15.73 40.20
C ARG A 47 -12.63 15.43 38.72
N LEU A 48 -13.55 14.77 38.02
CA LEU A 48 -13.41 14.52 36.58
C LEU A 48 -13.40 15.81 35.77
N LEU A 49 -14.31 16.75 36.07
CA LEU A 49 -14.34 18.06 35.42
C LEU A 49 -13.10 18.92 35.72
N ALA A 50 -12.51 18.78 36.91
CA ALA A 50 -11.25 19.46 37.24
C ALA A 50 -10.08 18.92 36.40
N LEU A 51 -9.99 17.59 36.26
CA LEU A 51 -8.99 16.92 35.41
C LEU A 51 -9.14 17.30 33.93
N GLU A 52 -10.38 17.41 33.45
CA GLU A 52 -10.65 17.83 32.07
C GLU A 52 -10.20 19.27 31.80
N ARG A 53 -10.51 20.21 32.69
CA ARG A 53 -10.03 21.59 32.62
C ARG A 53 -8.50 21.68 32.67
N GLU A 54 -7.85 20.86 33.48
CA GLU A 54 -6.38 20.81 33.54
C GLU A 54 -5.79 20.34 32.19
N ARG A 55 -6.40 19.32 31.58
CA ARG A 55 -5.98 18.81 30.26
C ARG A 55 -6.17 19.83 29.14
N GLU A 56 -7.26 20.59 29.16
CA GLU A 56 -7.46 21.71 28.23
C GLU A 56 -6.40 22.79 28.40
N HIS A 57 -6.11 23.17 29.65
CA HIS A 57 -5.12 24.20 29.96
C HIS A 57 -3.69 23.78 29.54
N GLU A 58 -3.39 22.48 29.61
CA GLU A 58 -2.13 21.92 29.12
C GLU A 58 -2.04 21.92 27.59
N LEU A 59 -3.12 21.56 26.89
CA LEU A 59 -3.19 21.64 25.43
C LEU A 59 -3.02 23.08 24.93
N GLU A 60 -3.63 24.06 25.62
CA GLU A 60 -3.48 25.46 25.27
C GLU A 60 -2.05 25.95 25.47
N ARG A 61 -1.38 25.50 26.55
CA ARG A 61 0.05 25.77 26.78
C ARG A 61 0.92 25.16 25.68
N GLN A 62 0.61 23.95 25.22
CA GLN A 62 1.33 23.32 24.09
C GLN A 62 1.13 24.09 22.79
N ARG A 63 -0.10 24.53 22.49
CA ARG A 63 -0.42 25.34 21.30
C ARG A 63 0.33 26.68 21.31
N GLN A 64 0.39 27.34 22.45
CA GLN A 64 1.17 28.58 22.61
C GLN A 64 2.67 28.33 22.44
N ALA A 65 3.22 27.24 22.98
CA ALA A 65 4.62 26.89 22.81
C ALA A 65 4.97 26.57 21.34
N GLU A 66 4.08 25.91 20.61
CA GLU A 66 4.25 25.63 19.18
C GLU A 66 4.24 26.92 18.34
N LEU A 67 3.28 27.81 18.59
CA LEU A 67 3.22 29.11 17.93
C LEU A 67 4.48 29.94 18.20
N ALA A 68 4.99 29.94 19.43
CA ALA A 68 6.25 30.58 19.77
C ALA A 68 7.43 29.98 19.00
N ARG A 69 7.50 28.63 18.90
CA ARG A 69 8.55 27.94 18.14
C ARG A 69 8.49 28.29 16.65
N ARG A 70 7.29 28.34 16.06
CA ARG A 70 7.07 28.71 14.66
C ARG A 70 7.46 30.17 14.40
N ALA A 71 7.12 31.08 15.32
CA ALA A 71 7.53 32.48 15.23
C ALA A 71 9.06 32.64 15.32
N SER A 72 9.73 31.90 16.21
CA SER A 72 11.20 31.90 16.28
C SER A 72 11.84 31.35 15.00
N GLN A 73 11.29 30.28 14.42
CA GLN A 73 11.77 29.73 13.14
C GLN A 73 11.59 30.73 11.99
N ALA A 74 10.45 31.43 11.92
CA ALA A 74 10.19 32.46 10.91
C ALA A 74 11.20 33.62 11.02
N ARG A 75 11.48 34.10 12.24
CA ARG A 75 12.52 35.13 12.49
C ARG A 75 13.90 34.66 12.07
N ARG A 76 14.23 33.39 12.33
CA ARG A 76 15.51 32.80 11.91
C ARG A 76 15.59 32.71 10.39
N ALA A 77 14.52 32.28 9.72
CA ALA A 77 14.47 32.20 8.26
C ALA A 77 14.62 33.57 7.59
N SER A 78 14.01 34.62 8.14
CA SER A 78 14.18 35.99 7.63
C SER A 78 15.61 36.52 7.76
N GLN A 79 16.40 36.00 8.70
CA GLN A 79 17.80 36.42 8.88
C GLN A 79 18.75 35.85 7.81
N TYR A 80 18.36 34.76 7.14
CA TYR A 80 19.16 34.10 6.10
C TYR A 80 18.69 34.39 4.67
N LEU A 81 17.65 35.19 4.48
CA LEU A 81 17.27 35.71 3.17
C LEU A 81 18.16 36.91 2.86
N PRO A 82 19.12 36.81 1.92
CA PRO A 82 19.98 37.92 1.56
C PRO A 82 19.12 39.05 0.98
N GLU A 83 19.26 40.25 1.54
CA GLU A 83 18.55 41.51 1.24
C GLU A 83 18.78 42.05 -0.20
N THR A 84 19.23 41.19 -1.12
CA THR A 84 19.85 41.53 -2.41
C THR A 84 18.88 41.92 -3.52
N LEU A 85 17.58 42.16 -3.25
CA LEU A 85 16.61 42.55 -4.29
C LEU A 85 15.69 43.74 -3.94
N VAL A 86 16.04 44.57 -2.94
CA VAL A 86 15.21 45.76 -2.62
C VAL A 86 15.80 47.09 -3.14
N SER A 87 17.02 47.10 -3.67
CA SER A 87 17.64 48.31 -4.24
C SER A 87 17.89 48.21 -5.75
N ARG A 88 16.82 48.17 -6.55
CA ARG A 88 16.89 48.74 -7.91
C ARG A 88 15.57 49.40 -8.25
N GLY A 89 15.52 50.71 -7.99
CA GLY A 89 14.41 51.58 -8.31
C GLY A 89 13.99 51.43 -9.77
N GLY A 90 12.87 50.76 -9.97
CA GLY A 90 12.08 50.81 -11.18
C GLY A 90 10.65 51.06 -10.75
N ARG A 91 10.15 52.26 -11.05
CA ARG A 91 8.73 52.58 -10.99
C ARG A 91 7.98 51.58 -11.87
N TYR A 92 7.53 50.48 -11.29
CA TYR A 92 6.56 49.60 -11.94
C TYR A 92 5.19 50.12 -11.56
N VAL A 93 4.60 50.87 -12.48
CA VAL A 93 3.22 51.35 -12.44
C VAL A 93 2.32 50.13 -12.62
N PRO A 94 1.54 49.71 -11.62
CA PRO A 94 0.64 48.57 -11.75
C PRO A 94 -0.73 49.10 -12.21
N GLU A 95 -0.87 49.52 -13.47
CA GLU A 95 -2.15 50.13 -13.90
C GLU A 95 -2.70 49.66 -15.26
N ARG A 96 -2.10 48.66 -15.92
CA ARG A 96 -2.63 48.20 -17.23
C ARG A 96 -2.63 46.71 -17.53
N ALA A 97 -2.41 45.84 -16.55
CA ALA A 97 -2.47 44.39 -16.74
C ALA A 97 -3.78 43.72 -16.25
N SER A 98 -4.77 44.49 -15.79
CA SER A 98 -6.04 43.98 -15.25
C SER A 98 -7.22 43.96 -16.26
N LYS A 99 -6.96 44.05 -17.57
CA LYS A 99 -8.05 44.16 -18.56
C LYS A 99 -8.25 42.98 -19.50
N TYR A 100 -7.44 41.93 -19.41
CA TYR A 100 -7.63 40.70 -20.18
C TYR A 100 -7.13 39.45 -19.43
N LEU A 101 -7.53 39.29 -18.17
CA LEU A 101 -7.65 37.95 -17.59
C LEU A 101 -9.15 37.68 -17.36
N PRO A 102 -9.69 36.55 -17.86
CA PRO A 102 -11.05 36.13 -17.55
C PRO A 102 -11.20 35.96 -16.03
N ASP A 103 -12.30 36.49 -15.47
CA ASP A 103 -12.72 36.38 -14.07
C ASP A 103 -13.12 34.95 -13.66
N GLU A 104 -12.22 33.98 -13.83
CA GLU A 104 -12.40 32.66 -13.21
C GLU A 104 -11.12 32.28 -12.46
N TYR A 105 -11.30 31.84 -11.21
CA TYR A 105 -10.28 31.32 -10.29
C TYR A 105 -9.46 32.36 -9.48
N ALA A 106 -10.15 33.28 -8.81
CA ALA A 106 -9.70 33.71 -7.48
C ALA A 106 -9.95 32.56 -6.49
N VAL A 107 -9.03 31.60 -6.47
CA VAL A 107 -8.97 30.55 -5.45
C VAL A 107 -8.47 31.20 -4.16
N ASP A 108 -9.38 31.28 -3.19
CA ASP A 108 -9.15 31.71 -1.83
C ASP A 108 -8.29 30.64 -1.13
N ASP A 109 -6.98 30.83 -1.03
CA ASP A 109 -6.02 29.94 -0.32
C ASP A 109 -6.17 30.03 1.22
N ARG A 110 -7.40 29.92 1.72
CA ARG A 110 -7.77 29.94 3.15
C ARG A 110 -8.74 28.83 3.56
N TYR A 111 -8.80 27.73 2.82
CA TYR A 111 -9.53 26.54 3.26
C TYR A 111 -8.79 25.28 2.84
N ASP A 112 -8.10 24.63 3.78
CA ASP A 112 -7.66 23.24 3.61
C ASP A 112 -7.35 22.58 4.96
N ASP A 113 -8.28 22.62 5.91
CA ASP A 113 -8.25 21.69 7.06
C ASP A 113 -9.62 21.21 7.58
N ASP A 114 -10.75 21.53 6.91
CA ASP A 114 -12.10 21.16 7.38
C ASP A 114 -12.94 20.38 6.33
N MET A 115 -12.30 19.58 5.48
CA MET A 115 -12.97 18.78 4.44
C MET A 115 -13.40 17.37 4.92
N ASP A 116 -14.04 17.29 6.09
CA ASP A 116 -14.68 16.07 6.60
C ASP A 116 -16.21 16.24 6.81
N ALA A 117 -16.82 17.26 6.19
CA ALA A 117 -18.26 17.53 6.25
C ALA A 117 -18.94 17.31 4.88
N TYR A 118 -18.98 16.06 4.41
CA TYR A 118 -20.04 15.63 3.48
C TYR A 118 -21.04 14.76 4.22
N ASP A 119 -21.94 15.48 4.87
CA ASP A 119 -23.26 15.06 5.32
C ASP A 119 -24.17 14.80 4.10
N TYR A 120 -25.14 13.93 4.33
CA TYR A 120 -26.07 13.28 3.43
C TYR A 120 -26.94 14.22 2.58
N GLY A 121 -27.10 13.87 1.30
CA GLY A 121 -28.06 14.49 0.38
C GLY A 121 -28.67 13.48 -0.59
N PHE A 122 -29.77 12.86 -0.14
CA PHE A 122 -30.68 11.99 -0.86
C PHE A 122 -31.03 12.46 -2.28
N GLY A 123 -30.93 11.57 -3.27
CA GLY A 123 -31.46 11.76 -4.62
C GLY A 123 -31.76 10.41 -5.28
N HIS A 124 -33.03 10.02 -5.23
CA HIS A 124 -33.66 8.84 -5.84
C HIS A 124 -33.01 8.31 -7.14
N ALA A 125 -32.58 7.05 -7.13
CA ALA A 125 -32.56 6.22 -8.34
C ALA A 125 -33.50 5.03 -8.13
N GLY A 126 -34.64 5.09 -8.80
CA GLY A 126 -35.63 4.02 -8.85
C GLY A 126 -35.12 2.75 -9.52
N TYR A 127 -35.76 1.65 -9.14
CA TYR A 127 -35.70 0.32 -9.74
C TYR A 127 -35.62 0.30 -11.28
N PRO A 128 -35.00 -0.75 -11.84
CA PRO A 128 -35.56 -1.37 -13.02
C PRO A 128 -36.02 -2.80 -12.71
N ALA A 129 -37.33 -2.95 -12.53
CA ALA A 129 -38.03 -4.21 -12.73
C ALA A 129 -38.69 -4.18 -14.12
N GLY A 130 -38.56 -5.28 -14.86
CA GLY A 130 -39.56 -5.68 -15.85
C GLY A 130 -39.33 -5.25 -17.31
N GLY A 131 -38.47 -5.98 -18.01
CA GLY A 131 -38.54 -6.06 -19.48
C GLY A 131 -39.58 -7.10 -19.91
N ARG A 132 -40.80 -6.68 -20.27
CA ARG A 132 -41.71 -7.43 -21.16
C ARG A 132 -42.66 -6.49 -21.90
N GLY A 133 -42.50 -6.44 -23.22
CA GLY A 133 -43.62 -6.66 -24.15
C GLY A 133 -44.46 -5.47 -24.63
N ARG A 134 -44.35 -5.23 -25.94
CA ARG A 134 -45.44 -5.10 -26.93
C ARG A 134 -46.37 -3.86 -26.91
N ARG A 135 -46.46 -3.29 -28.14
CA ARG A 135 -47.63 -2.64 -28.79
C ARG A 135 -48.01 -1.27 -28.23
N THR A 136 -48.50 -0.27 -28.96
CA THR A 136 -48.84 0.00 -30.38
C THR A 136 -49.15 1.50 -30.46
N SER A 137 -49.19 2.02 -31.69
CA SER A 137 -50.01 3.15 -32.18
C SER A 137 -49.72 4.57 -31.70
N ASN A 138 -49.27 5.37 -32.69
CA ASN A 138 -49.90 6.60 -33.20
C ASN A 138 -50.64 7.51 -32.22
N ILE A 139 -50.17 8.75 -32.09
CA ILE A 139 -50.99 9.95 -32.33
C ILE A 139 -50.09 11.16 -32.61
N SER A 140 -50.43 11.81 -33.72
CA SER A 140 -49.98 13.12 -34.20
C SER A 140 -50.33 14.22 -33.19
N THR A 141 -49.54 15.31 -33.10
CA THR A 141 -49.96 16.68 -33.48
C THR A 141 -48.95 17.75 -33.02
N ARG A 142 -48.41 18.47 -34.02
CA ARG A 142 -47.98 19.89 -34.10
C ARG A 142 -47.83 20.74 -32.82
N GLN A 143 -46.70 21.44 -32.73
CA GLN A 143 -46.50 22.91 -32.86
C GLN A 143 -44.98 23.19 -32.71
N ARG A 144 -44.25 23.69 -33.74
CA ARG A 144 -43.90 25.11 -34.03
C ARG A 144 -43.55 25.89 -32.75
N ASP A 145 -42.41 26.56 -32.58
CA ASP A 145 -41.59 27.34 -33.52
C ASP A 145 -40.14 27.58 -32.96
N PRO A 146 -39.22 28.28 -33.67
CA PRO A 146 -37.77 28.02 -33.73
C PRO A 146 -36.90 29.09 -33.01
N GLU A 147 -35.67 29.33 -33.50
CA GLU A 147 -34.67 30.37 -33.11
C GLU A 147 -33.76 29.94 -31.93
N ILE A 148 -32.43 29.90 -31.99
CA ILE A 148 -31.40 30.63 -32.75
C ILE A 148 -30.21 29.68 -32.95
N ASP A 149 -29.80 29.52 -34.21
CA ASP A 149 -28.52 28.92 -34.58
C ASP A 149 -27.91 29.84 -35.63
N ARG A 150 -26.82 30.54 -35.28
CA ARG A 150 -25.84 31.12 -36.23
C ARG A 150 -24.69 31.85 -35.52
N HIS A 151 -23.53 31.69 -36.15
CA HIS A 151 -22.21 32.29 -35.92
C HIS A 151 -21.36 31.49 -34.91
N ARG A 152 -20.32 30.77 -35.33
CA ARG A 152 -19.13 31.34 -35.98
C ARG A 152 -18.31 30.26 -36.71
N ARG A 153 -18.31 30.35 -38.04
CA ARG A 153 -17.33 29.73 -38.95
C ARG A 153 -16.22 30.76 -39.21
N SER A 154 -15.08 30.31 -39.75
CA SER A 154 -13.86 31.06 -40.15
C SER A 154 -12.92 31.40 -38.98
N SER A 155 -11.63 31.05 -38.96
CA SER A 155 -10.70 30.75 -40.05
C SER A 155 -9.50 29.97 -39.49
N GLN A 156 -9.07 28.91 -40.17
CA GLN A 156 -7.63 28.69 -40.35
C GLN A 156 -7.44 27.82 -41.58
N GLN A 157 -6.85 28.46 -42.57
CA GLN A 157 -6.57 28.00 -43.91
C GLN A 157 -5.05 27.78 -43.98
N ASP A 158 -4.69 26.63 -44.55
CA ASP A 158 -3.47 26.27 -45.30
C ASP A 158 -2.10 26.63 -44.69
N GLN A 159 -1.25 25.61 -44.44
CA GLN A 159 -0.19 25.12 -45.35
C GLN A 159 0.10 23.64 -44.97
N HIS A 160 -0.10 22.65 -45.86
CA HIS A 160 0.88 22.02 -46.78
C HIS A 160 2.21 21.66 -46.09
N ALA A 161 2.84 20.49 -46.20
CA ALA A 161 2.67 19.17 -46.82
C ALA A 161 3.67 18.27 -46.01
N ASP A 162 3.71 16.94 -45.98
CA ASP A 162 3.75 15.95 -47.05
C ASP A 162 3.94 14.56 -46.38
N HIS A 163 3.56 13.51 -47.11
CA HIS A 163 4.02 12.12 -47.01
C HIS A 163 3.30 11.09 -46.10
N SER A 164 2.36 10.41 -46.76
CA SER A 164 2.39 8.96 -47.05
C SER A 164 2.14 7.95 -45.92
N THR A 165 0.91 7.44 -45.94
CA THR A 165 0.53 6.06 -45.58
C THR A 165 1.44 5.01 -46.26
N PRO A 166 1.52 3.78 -45.71
CA PRO A 166 0.75 2.74 -46.39
C PRO A 166 -0.05 1.80 -45.48
N ILE A 167 -1.19 1.42 -46.03
CA ILE A 167 -2.06 0.31 -45.69
C ILE A 167 -1.29 -1.00 -45.88
N HIS A 168 -1.33 -1.90 -44.90
CA HIS A 168 -1.23 -3.33 -45.17
C HIS A 168 -2.26 -4.12 -44.37
N THR A 169 -3.29 -4.53 -45.10
CA THR A 169 -4.07 -5.74 -44.88
C THR A 169 -3.16 -6.96 -44.96
N ARG A 170 -3.23 -7.87 -43.98
CA ARG A 170 -2.84 -9.27 -44.21
C ARG A 170 -3.63 -10.24 -43.34
N SER A 171 -4.72 -10.71 -43.92
CA SER A 171 -5.29 -12.03 -43.68
C SER A 171 -4.30 -13.09 -44.19
N GLN A 172 -4.01 -14.13 -43.41
CA GLN A 172 -3.61 -15.40 -44.00
C GLN A 172 -3.98 -16.58 -43.12
N SER A 173 -5.00 -17.28 -43.59
CA SER A 173 -5.43 -18.61 -43.24
C SER A 173 -4.50 -19.66 -43.85
N GLN A 174 -4.34 -20.77 -43.13
CA GLN A 174 -4.08 -22.15 -43.57
C GLN A 174 -2.85 -22.47 -44.45
N SER A 175 -1.99 -23.35 -43.93
CA SER A 175 -1.44 -24.46 -44.72
C SER A 175 -1.14 -25.68 -43.84
N ARG A 176 -1.77 -26.79 -44.22
CA ARG A 176 -1.46 -28.18 -43.85
C ARG A 176 -0.26 -28.64 -44.67
N GLY A 177 0.62 -29.48 -44.11
CA GLY A 177 1.47 -30.37 -44.91
C GLY A 177 2.66 -30.98 -44.16
N PRO A 178 3.12 -32.19 -44.53
CA PRO A 178 3.53 -33.23 -43.57
C PRO A 178 5.01 -33.64 -43.65
N MET A 179 5.35 -34.71 -42.91
CA MET A 179 6.56 -35.57 -42.95
C MET A 179 7.54 -35.33 -41.78
N GLN A 180 7.48 -36.20 -40.76
CA GLN A 180 8.26 -37.44 -40.64
C GLN A 180 9.77 -37.15 -40.45
N ASN A 181 10.24 -37.27 -39.20
CA ASN A 181 11.37 -38.16 -38.96
C ASN A 181 11.48 -38.54 -37.48
N ALA A 182 11.66 -39.85 -37.29
CA ALA A 182 11.73 -40.55 -36.04
C ALA A 182 13.14 -40.47 -35.44
N ALA A 183 13.20 -40.11 -34.16
CA ALA A 183 14.22 -40.49 -33.18
C ALA A 183 13.69 -39.96 -31.84
N GLY A 184 12.94 -40.70 -31.05
CA GLY A 184 13.40 -41.95 -30.44
C GLY A 184 14.07 -41.68 -29.09
N HIS A 185 13.58 -40.76 -28.26
CA HIS A 185 13.92 -40.67 -26.83
C HIS A 185 12.62 -40.59 -26.02
N SER A 186 12.29 -41.71 -25.39
CA SER A 186 11.18 -41.90 -24.45
C SER A 186 11.43 -41.09 -23.18
N VAL A 187 10.83 -39.90 -23.11
CA VAL A 187 10.67 -39.18 -21.85
C VAL A 187 9.42 -39.75 -21.17
N PRO A 188 9.52 -40.28 -19.93
CA PRO A 188 8.36 -40.79 -19.23
C PRO A 188 7.37 -39.64 -19.01
N TYR A 189 6.17 -39.83 -19.56
CA TYR A 189 5.00 -39.01 -19.31
C TYR A 189 4.78 -39.01 -17.80
N VAL A 190 5.21 -37.94 -17.11
CA VAL A 190 4.80 -37.70 -15.73
C VAL A 190 3.32 -37.36 -15.79
N ARG A 191 2.56 -38.43 -15.61
CA ARG A 191 1.12 -38.48 -15.41
C ARG A 191 0.76 -37.34 -14.47
N SER A 192 0.12 -36.30 -15.01
CA SER A 192 -0.61 -35.33 -14.22
C SER A 192 -1.41 -36.09 -13.18
N PRO A 193 -1.35 -35.75 -11.88
CA PRO A 193 -2.31 -36.28 -10.94
C PRO A 193 -3.65 -35.71 -11.39
N SER A 194 -4.41 -36.52 -12.13
CA SER A 194 -5.86 -36.43 -12.15
C SER A 194 -6.26 -36.50 -10.69
N GLN A 195 -6.42 -35.35 -10.05
CA GLN A 195 -7.29 -35.21 -8.92
C GLN A 195 -8.66 -35.57 -9.48
N SER A 196 -8.96 -36.86 -9.42
CA SER A 196 -10.31 -37.37 -9.28
C SER A 196 -10.91 -36.59 -8.13
N ARG A 197 -11.52 -35.46 -8.48
CA ARG A 197 -12.52 -34.78 -7.71
C ARG A 197 -13.63 -35.82 -7.61
N SER A 198 -13.51 -36.68 -6.61
CA SER A 198 -14.60 -37.42 -6.05
C SER A 198 -15.65 -36.37 -5.71
N THR A 199 -16.56 -36.17 -6.65
CA THR A 199 -17.92 -35.79 -6.36
C THR A 199 -18.39 -36.83 -5.36
N GLN A 200 -18.14 -36.57 -4.07
CA GLN A 200 -19.00 -37.09 -3.03
C GLN A 200 -20.37 -36.54 -3.38
N SER A 201 -21.06 -37.31 -4.22
CA SER A 201 -22.49 -37.41 -4.24
C SER A 201 -22.88 -37.70 -2.80
N THR A 202 -23.13 -36.64 -2.05
CA THR A 202 -23.85 -36.70 -0.81
C THR A 202 -25.22 -37.22 -1.18
N GLN A 203 -25.37 -38.55 -1.14
CA GLN A 203 -26.67 -39.17 -1.11
C GLN A 203 -27.51 -38.44 -0.06
N PRO A 204 -28.76 -38.09 -0.37
CA PRO A 204 -29.69 -37.60 0.64
C PRO A 204 -29.82 -38.68 1.71
N LYS A 205 -29.17 -38.47 2.87
CA LYS A 205 -29.37 -39.30 4.06
C LYS A 205 -30.85 -39.28 4.38
N SER A 206 -31.44 -40.47 4.35
CA SER A 206 -32.80 -40.74 4.76
C SER A 206 -33.08 -40.14 6.15
N PRO A 207 -34.31 -39.64 6.39
CA PRO A 207 -34.68 -39.00 7.65
C PRO A 207 -34.58 -40.01 8.80
N SER A 208 -33.61 -39.82 9.68
CA SER A 208 -33.51 -40.55 10.94
C SER A 208 -34.67 -40.15 11.85
N PRO A 209 -35.32 -41.09 12.56
CA PRO A 209 -36.49 -40.83 13.37
C PRO A 209 -36.21 -39.82 14.48
N ALA A 210 -37.20 -38.95 14.69
CA ALA A 210 -37.18 -37.83 15.62
C ALA A 210 -36.88 -38.29 17.05
N HIS A 211 -35.65 -38.06 17.51
CA HIS A 211 -35.38 -37.97 18.94
C HIS A 211 -36.03 -36.70 19.47
N SER A 212 -37.02 -36.89 20.33
CA SER A 212 -37.78 -35.86 21.02
C SER A 212 -36.85 -35.12 21.98
N SER A 213 -36.23 -34.04 21.50
CA SER A 213 -35.48 -33.14 22.36
C SER A 213 -36.43 -32.52 23.39
N PRO A 214 -36.11 -32.58 24.70
CA PRO A 214 -36.99 -32.08 25.73
C PRO A 214 -37.15 -30.56 25.62
N SER A 215 -38.42 -30.14 25.61
CA SER A 215 -38.98 -28.83 25.92
C SER A 215 -37.98 -27.66 25.85
N SER A 216 -37.96 -27.01 24.69
CA SER A 216 -37.29 -25.74 24.45
C SER A 216 -37.64 -24.73 25.54
N ASN A 217 -36.68 -24.48 26.43
CA ASN A 217 -36.67 -23.34 27.33
C ASN A 217 -36.82 -22.10 26.43
N THR A 218 -38.00 -21.48 26.43
CA THR A 218 -38.35 -20.36 25.56
C THR A 218 -37.43 -19.20 25.90
N ALA A 219 -36.34 -19.07 25.14
CA ALA A 219 -35.44 -17.93 25.24
C ALA A 219 -36.30 -16.66 25.16
N PRO A 220 -36.15 -15.71 26.09
CA PRO A 220 -36.97 -14.52 26.14
C PRO A 220 -36.88 -13.82 24.78
N LYS A 221 -38.03 -13.66 24.11
CA LYS A 221 -38.14 -12.92 22.86
C LYS A 221 -37.84 -11.46 23.16
N TYR A 222 -36.57 -11.07 23.01
CA TYR A 222 -36.16 -9.68 23.09
C TYR A 222 -36.74 -8.95 21.89
N VAL A 223 -37.80 -8.18 22.11
CA VAL A 223 -38.33 -7.26 21.10
C VAL A 223 -37.42 -6.04 21.14
N TYR A 224 -36.50 -5.94 20.17
CA TYR A 224 -35.71 -4.72 19.98
C TYR A 224 -36.67 -3.59 19.58
N SER A 225 -36.91 -2.62 20.48
CA SER A 225 -37.82 -1.50 20.24
C SER A 225 -37.17 -0.33 19.47
N ALA A 226 -35.94 -0.50 19.00
CA ALA A 226 -35.25 0.55 18.26
C ALA A 226 -35.87 0.72 16.86
N PRO A 227 -36.07 1.97 16.39
CA PRO A 227 -36.46 2.23 15.00
C PRO A 227 -35.51 1.56 14.01
N PRO A 228 -36.00 1.02 12.88
CA PRO A 228 -35.19 0.28 11.91
C PRO A 228 -34.02 1.11 11.35
N GLU A 229 -34.16 2.44 11.27
CA GLU A 229 -33.10 3.35 10.84
C GLU A 229 -31.88 3.29 11.76
N ARG A 230 -32.08 3.28 13.09
CA ARG A 230 -30.99 3.17 14.06
C ARG A 230 -30.29 1.81 14.01
N LEU A 231 -31.02 0.75 13.66
CA LEU A 231 -30.44 -0.58 13.47
C LEU A 231 -29.55 -0.61 12.23
N ASN A 232 -29.96 0.06 11.16
CA ASN A 232 -29.16 0.17 9.93
C ASN A 232 -27.89 1.00 10.16
N GLU A 233 -28.00 2.13 10.88
CA GLU A 233 -26.86 2.95 11.27
C GLU A 233 -25.89 2.18 12.19
N ALA A 234 -26.40 1.48 13.19
CA ALA A 234 -25.56 0.64 14.03
C ALA A 234 -24.86 -0.45 13.21
N ALA A 235 -25.56 -1.06 12.24
CA ALA A 235 -24.99 -2.06 11.36
C ALA A 235 -23.87 -1.49 10.48
N THR A 236 -24.01 -0.29 9.93
CA THR A 236 -22.95 0.35 9.13
C THR A 236 -21.73 0.65 10.00
N ILE A 237 -21.90 1.18 11.22
CA ILE A 237 -20.80 1.43 12.16
C ILE A 237 -20.05 0.16 12.52
N ILE A 238 -20.77 -0.92 12.82
CA ILE A 238 -20.15 -2.22 13.15
C ILE A 238 -19.38 -2.78 11.95
N GLN A 239 -19.94 -2.67 10.74
CA GLN A 239 -19.29 -3.13 9.53
C GLN A 239 -18.04 -2.31 9.19
N THR A 240 -18.09 -0.98 9.31
CA THR A 240 -16.92 -0.12 9.06
C THR A 240 -15.82 -0.41 10.07
N ALA A 241 -16.16 -0.51 11.36
CA ALA A 241 -15.20 -0.88 12.41
C ALA A 241 -14.52 -2.24 12.12
N PHE A 242 -15.29 -3.24 11.71
CA PHE A 242 -14.72 -4.55 11.34
C PHE A 242 -13.80 -4.48 10.12
N ARG A 243 -14.17 -3.71 9.09
CA ARG A 243 -13.34 -3.49 7.89
C ARG A 243 -12.04 -2.77 8.23
N VAL A 244 -12.08 -1.72 9.04
CA VAL A 244 -10.91 -1.00 9.56
C VAL A 244 -9.99 -1.94 10.34
N HIS A 245 -10.55 -2.72 11.25
CA HIS A 245 -9.78 -3.71 12.01
C HIS A 245 -9.10 -4.76 11.10
N ARG A 246 -9.82 -5.25 10.09
CA ARG A 246 -9.25 -6.18 9.08
C ARG A 246 -8.13 -5.53 8.27
N ALA A 247 -8.27 -4.26 7.89
CA ALA A 247 -7.22 -3.51 7.20
C ALA A 247 -5.96 -3.42 8.07
N PHE A 248 -6.08 -3.05 9.35
CA PHE A 248 -4.95 -3.03 10.28
C PHE A 248 -4.26 -4.37 10.43
N LYS A 249 -5.04 -5.45 10.59
CA LYS A 249 -4.50 -6.81 10.69
C LYS A 249 -3.74 -7.19 9.42
N THR A 250 -4.27 -6.83 8.25
CA THR A 250 -3.62 -7.11 6.96
C THR A 250 -2.31 -6.34 6.82
N ILE A 251 -2.28 -5.05 7.16
CA ILE A 251 -1.05 -4.23 7.17
C ILE A 251 0.00 -4.86 8.11
N GLN A 252 -0.42 -5.28 9.31
CA GLN A 252 0.48 -5.92 10.26
C GLN A 252 1.07 -7.23 9.70
N THR A 253 0.24 -8.09 9.10
CA THR A 253 0.72 -9.33 8.48
C THR A 253 1.69 -9.05 7.31
N LEU A 254 1.45 -8.01 6.51
CA LEU A 254 2.39 -7.60 5.44
C LEU A 254 3.70 -7.06 6.01
N GLN A 255 3.65 -6.31 7.12
CA GLN A 255 4.84 -5.84 7.83
C GLN A 255 5.66 -7.02 8.39
N GLU A 256 5.01 -8.02 8.98
CA GLU A 256 5.68 -9.24 9.46
C GLU A 256 6.33 -10.01 8.29
N LYS A 257 5.64 -10.12 7.14
CA LYS A 257 6.21 -10.70 5.92
C LYS A 257 7.43 -9.92 5.43
N PHE A 258 7.39 -8.59 5.43
CA PHE A 258 8.53 -7.74 5.10
C PHE A 258 9.74 -8.03 6.01
N ILE A 259 9.51 -8.09 7.33
CA ILE A 259 10.57 -8.40 8.31
C ILE A 259 11.14 -9.80 8.06
N SER A 260 10.28 -10.78 7.78
CA SER A 260 10.71 -12.16 7.45
C SER A 260 11.53 -12.21 6.17
N LEU A 261 11.07 -11.53 5.11
CA LEU A 261 11.74 -11.45 3.82
C LEU A 261 13.14 -10.85 4.00
N LYS A 262 13.23 -9.72 4.71
CA LYS A 262 14.49 -9.03 5.03
C LYS A 262 15.46 -9.91 5.82
N LYS A 263 14.96 -10.67 6.81
CA LYS A 263 15.79 -11.60 7.60
C LYS A 263 16.31 -12.79 6.80
N SER A 264 15.53 -13.28 5.83
CA SER A 264 15.91 -14.41 4.99
C SER A 264 16.87 -14.04 3.86
N PHE A 265 17.00 -12.75 3.55
CA PHE A 265 17.82 -12.29 2.44
C PHE A 265 19.31 -12.36 2.79
N VAL A 266 20.05 -13.08 1.94
CA VAL A 266 21.51 -13.16 1.99
C VAL A 266 22.03 -12.74 0.62
N LEU A 267 22.95 -11.78 0.59
CA LEU A 267 23.57 -11.33 -0.66
C LEU A 267 24.46 -12.46 -1.20
N PRO A 268 24.34 -12.84 -2.49
CA PRO A 268 25.21 -13.83 -3.10
C PRO A 268 26.71 -13.44 -3.01
N PRO A 269 27.65 -14.41 -2.97
CA PRO A 269 29.08 -14.14 -2.88
C PRO A 269 29.67 -13.51 -4.16
N LYS A 270 28.95 -13.60 -5.28
CA LYS A 270 29.29 -12.98 -6.56
C LYS A 270 27.99 -12.55 -7.24
N LEU A 271 28.07 -11.49 -8.05
CA LEU A 271 26.95 -10.97 -8.84
C LEU A 271 27.33 -10.94 -10.31
N ASP A 272 26.39 -11.39 -11.14
CA ASP A 272 26.56 -11.46 -12.58
C ASP A 272 25.94 -10.24 -13.25
N TYR A 273 26.72 -9.48 -14.03
CA TYR A 273 26.27 -8.28 -14.72
C TYR A 273 26.18 -8.53 -16.21
N GLN A 274 25.08 -8.10 -16.83
CA GLN A 274 24.88 -8.17 -18.26
C GLN A 274 25.52 -6.94 -18.91
N ILE A 275 26.54 -7.17 -19.75
CA ILE A 275 27.34 -6.11 -20.38
C ILE A 275 26.73 -5.64 -21.70
N SER A 276 26.26 -6.59 -22.52
CA SER A 276 25.73 -6.29 -23.85
C SER A 276 24.21 -6.35 -23.86
N ALA A 277 23.58 -5.54 -24.71
CA ALA A 277 22.15 -5.64 -24.98
C ALA A 277 21.74 -7.06 -25.43
N ASP A 278 22.64 -7.76 -26.12
CA ASP A 278 22.41 -9.07 -26.75
C ASP A 278 22.38 -10.27 -25.78
N HIS A 279 22.23 -10.05 -24.47
CA HIS A 279 22.08 -11.07 -23.41
C HIS A 279 23.19 -12.13 -23.27
N GLY A 280 24.18 -12.19 -24.17
CA GLY A 280 25.19 -13.25 -24.21
C GLY A 280 26.40 -13.02 -23.30
N HIS A 281 26.77 -11.76 -23.03
CA HIS A 281 27.97 -11.44 -22.25
C HIS A 281 27.61 -11.10 -20.81
N VAL A 282 28.04 -11.96 -19.90
CA VAL A 282 27.85 -11.84 -18.46
C VAL A 282 29.21 -11.77 -17.78
N VAL A 283 29.40 -10.81 -16.88
CA VAL A 283 30.60 -10.71 -16.04
C VAL A 283 30.26 -10.94 -14.59
N SER A 284 30.96 -11.89 -13.98
CA SER A 284 30.83 -12.20 -12.55
C SER A 284 31.76 -11.30 -11.73
N VAL A 285 31.20 -10.51 -10.82
CA VAL A 285 31.94 -9.65 -9.88
C VAL A 285 31.76 -10.18 -8.46
N PRO A 286 32.83 -10.47 -7.70
CA PRO A 286 32.74 -10.87 -6.29
C PRO A 286 32.04 -9.81 -5.44
N THR A 287 31.23 -10.19 -4.43
CA THR A 287 30.58 -9.21 -3.55
C THR A 287 31.46 -8.74 -2.40
N ASN A 288 32.49 -9.51 -2.07
CA ASN A 288 33.46 -9.14 -1.05
C ASN A 288 34.49 -8.15 -1.63
N LEU A 289 34.36 -6.87 -1.24
CA LEU A 289 35.26 -5.80 -1.67
C LEU A 289 36.73 -6.08 -1.32
N ASP A 290 37.02 -6.70 -0.19
CA ASP A 290 38.39 -7.03 0.20
C ASP A 290 38.99 -8.07 -0.74
N SER A 291 38.15 -8.99 -1.24
CA SER A 291 38.55 -9.97 -2.26
C SER A 291 38.83 -9.30 -3.60
N ILE A 292 38.10 -8.23 -3.95
CA ILE A 292 38.35 -7.43 -5.16
C ILE A 292 39.64 -6.63 -5.02
N LEU A 293 39.95 -6.08 -3.85
CA LEU A 293 41.20 -5.34 -3.65
C LEU A 293 42.42 -6.26 -3.64
N ALA A 294 42.26 -7.49 -3.14
CA ALA A 294 43.33 -8.47 -3.11
C ALA A 294 43.59 -9.15 -4.47
N SER A 295 42.55 -9.30 -5.29
CA SER A 295 42.65 -9.92 -6.62
C SER A 295 42.72 -8.82 -7.65
N ASP A 296 43.82 -8.69 -8.38
CA ASP A 296 43.93 -7.71 -9.46
C ASP A 296 42.69 -7.80 -10.38
N ALA A 297 41.91 -6.73 -10.45
CA ALA A 297 40.64 -6.70 -11.18
C ALA A 297 40.83 -7.06 -12.65
N LEU A 298 42.01 -6.78 -13.21
CA LEU A 298 42.40 -7.18 -14.56
C LEU A 298 42.54 -8.71 -14.70
N SER A 299 43.06 -9.40 -13.69
CA SER A 299 43.17 -10.87 -13.71
C SER A 299 41.80 -11.55 -13.77
N VAL A 300 40.78 -10.97 -13.13
CA VAL A 300 39.39 -11.48 -13.18
C VAL A 300 38.79 -11.31 -14.58
N LEU A 301 39.08 -10.20 -15.26
CA LEU A 301 38.63 -9.95 -16.63
C LEU A 301 39.34 -10.83 -17.65
N GLU A 302 40.64 -11.01 -17.50
CA GLU A 302 41.44 -11.87 -18.37
C GLU A 302 40.95 -13.32 -18.31
N ALA A 303 40.64 -13.81 -17.11
CA ALA A 303 40.04 -15.13 -16.93
C ALA A 303 38.65 -15.29 -17.60
N GLN A 304 37.91 -14.19 -17.79
CA GLN A 304 36.59 -14.18 -18.41
C GLN A 304 36.62 -13.83 -19.91
N ASN A 305 37.81 -13.56 -20.48
CA ASN A 305 38.01 -13.12 -21.87
C ASN A 305 37.18 -11.87 -22.25
N VAL A 306 37.03 -10.92 -21.33
CA VAL A 306 36.24 -9.69 -21.57
C VAL A 306 37.16 -8.49 -21.81
N VAL A 307 36.92 -7.77 -22.91
CA VAL A 307 37.68 -6.56 -23.28
C VAL A 307 37.29 -5.41 -22.33
N PRO A 308 38.24 -4.82 -21.57
CA PRO A 308 37.95 -3.78 -20.58
C PRO A 308 37.16 -2.58 -21.14
N ASP A 309 37.43 -2.16 -22.37
CA ASP A 309 36.78 -1.01 -23.00
C ASP A 309 35.25 -1.18 -23.10
N THR A 310 34.77 -2.42 -23.26
CA THR A 310 33.33 -2.70 -23.33
C THR A 310 32.64 -2.43 -22.00
N ILE A 311 33.31 -2.68 -20.88
CA ILE A 311 32.79 -2.47 -19.53
C ILE A 311 32.67 -0.98 -19.25
N LEU A 312 33.68 -0.20 -19.65
CA LEU A 312 33.72 1.25 -19.43
C LEU A 312 32.66 2.00 -20.24
N SER A 313 32.18 1.40 -21.35
CA SER A 313 31.12 2.00 -22.17
C SER A 313 29.72 1.89 -21.56
N ILE A 314 29.53 1.09 -20.51
CA ILE A 314 28.22 0.86 -19.89
C ILE A 314 27.94 1.93 -18.84
N SER A 315 27.06 2.87 -19.19
CA SER A 315 26.60 3.90 -18.26
C SER A 315 25.76 3.35 -17.10
N GLU A 316 25.00 2.27 -17.34
CA GLU A 316 24.10 1.70 -16.33
C GLU A 316 24.23 0.17 -16.29
N PRO A 317 24.79 -0.42 -15.22
CA PRO A 317 24.89 -1.86 -15.09
C PRO A 317 23.51 -2.50 -14.96
N LYS A 318 23.27 -3.57 -15.71
CA LYS A 318 22.07 -4.41 -15.53
C LYS A 318 22.45 -5.72 -14.87
N LEU A 319 21.74 -6.08 -13.81
CA LEU A 319 21.93 -7.37 -13.16
C LEU A 319 21.41 -8.49 -14.08
N GLY A 320 22.27 -9.48 -14.38
CA GLY A 320 21.93 -10.59 -15.25
C GLY A 320 20.88 -11.52 -14.62
N TYR A 321 20.05 -12.16 -15.43
CA TYR A 321 19.09 -13.19 -15.00
C TYR A 321 19.75 -14.57 -14.92
N THR A 322 20.81 -14.68 -14.10
CA THR A 322 21.53 -15.93 -13.86
C THR A 322 21.06 -16.60 -12.58
N HIS A 323 21.39 -17.88 -12.42
CA HIS A 323 21.06 -18.64 -11.22
C HIS A 323 21.72 -18.07 -9.94
N ASP A 324 22.94 -17.53 -10.07
CA ASP A 324 23.69 -16.89 -8.99
C ASP A 324 22.97 -15.63 -8.47
N ASN A 325 22.34 -14.87 -9.38
CA ASN A 325 21.57 -13.67 -9.05
C ASN A 325 20.12 -13.95 -8.65
N ALA A 326 19.64 -15.19 -8.75
CA ALA A 326 18.26 -15.55 -8.46
C ALA A 326 17.77 -15.10 -7.06
N PRO A 327 18.59 -15.18 -5.97
CA PRO A 327 18.17 -14.68 -4.66
C PRO A 327 17.94 -13.17 -4.62
N VAL A 328 18.70 -12.38 -5.38
CA VAL A 328 18.53 -10.92 -5.47
C VAL A 328 17.25 -10.58 -6.21
N HIS A 329 17.01 -11.20 -7.37
CA HIS A 329 15.79 -11.01 -8.15
C HIS A 329 14.53 -11.47 -7.39
N ALA A 330 14.60 -12.62 -6.70
CA ALA A 330 13.49 -13.10 -5.89
C ALA A 330 13.18 -12.14 -4.72
N TYR A 331 14.21 -11.54 -4.12
CA TYR A 331 14.04 -10.56 -3.06
C TYR A 331 13.41 -9.25 -3.57
N THR A 332 13.92 -8.68 -4.66
CA THR A 332 13.37 -7.46 -5.27
C THR A 332 11.94 -7.66 -5.75
N GLU A 333 11.64 -8.81 -6.38
CA GLU A 333 10.28 -9.18 -6.76
C GLU A 333 9.38 -9.32 -5.51
N GLY A 334 9.89 -9.93 -4.43
CA GLY A 334 9.19 -10.05 -3.16
C GLY A 334 8.82 -8.69 -2.55
N LEU A 335 9.72 -7.71 -2.60
CA LEU A 335 9.45 -6.33 -2.17
C LEU A 335 8.38 -5.67 -3.05
N ASN A 336 8.47 -5.80 -4.37
CA ASN A 336 7.47 -5.26 -5.30
C ASN A 336 6.08 -5.84 -5.07
N ARG A 337 5.98 -7.17 -4.83
CA ARG A 337 4.71 -7.83 -4.49
C ARG A 337 4.12 -7.30 -3.18
N LEU A 338 4.96 -6.96 -2.19
CA LEU A 338 4.51 -6.35 -0.94
C LEU A 338 3.96 -4.93 -1.15
N LEU A 339 4.60 -4.12 -1.99
CA LEU A 339 4.12 -2.78 -2.35
C LEU A 339 2.75 -2.85 -3.03
N THR A 340 2.59 -3.69 -4.06
CA THR A 340 1.29 -3.90 -4.73
C THR A 340 0.21 -4.39 -3.74
N SER A 341 0.59 -5.25 -2.78
CA SER A 341 -0.34 -5.73 -1.75
C SER A 341 -0.73 -4.64 -0.76
N LEU A 342 0.17 -3.72 -0.41
CA LEU A 342 -0.11 -2.59 0.48
C LEU A 342 -1.03 -1.57 -0.19
N ASP A 343 -0.83 -1.28 -1.48
CA ASP A 343 -1.66 -0.36 -2.25
C ASP A 343 -3.12 -0.83 -2.37
N GLY A 344 -3.32 -2.15 -2.45
CA GLY A 344 -4.65 -2.76 -2.47
C GLY A 344 -5.44 -2.68 -1.16
N ILE A 345 -4.86 -2.19 -0.06
CA ILE A 345 -5.55 -2.11 1.24
C ILE A 345 -6.37 -0.82 1.32
N GLU A 346 -7.70 -0.94 1.35
CA GLU A 346 -8.60 0.18 1.57
C GLU A 346 -8.51 0.73 3.00
N SER A 347 -8.58 2.06 3.13
CA SER A 347 -8.53 2.74 4.45
C SER A 347 -9.89 2.98 5.09
N PHE A 348 -10.99 2.87 4.33
CA PHE A 348 -12.35 3.15 4.79
C PHE A 348 -12.51 4.51 5.48
N GLY A 349 -11.74 5.52 5.06
CA GLY A 349 -11.73 6.87 5.67
C GLY A 349 -10.85 7.00 6.91
N GLU A 350 -10.42 5.90 7.53
CA GLU A 350 -9.65 5.94 8.78
C GLU A 350 -8.23 6.47 8.55
N LYS A 351 -7.93 7.64 9.11
CA LYS A 351 -6.62 8.31 9.02
C LYS A 351 -5.47 7.43 9.51
N LYS A 352 -5.67 6.74 10.64
CA LYS A 352 -4.66 5.85 11.24
C LYS A 352 -4.27 4.67 10.34
N VAL A 353 -5.21 4.14 9.55
CA VAL A 353 -4.93 3.08 8.58
C VAL A 353 -4.03 3.62 7.46
N ARG A 354 -4.34 4.81 6.93
CA ARG A 354 -3.53 5.47 5.89
C ARG A 354 -2.11 5.74 6.37
N GLU A 355 -1.95 6.28 7.57
CA GLU A 355 -0.64 6.57 8.16
C GLU A 355 0.20 5.30 8.37
N LYS A 356 -0.41 4.25 8.95
CA LYS A 356 0.29 2.98 9.17
C LYS A 356 0.70 2.33 7.84
N ARG A 357 -0.19 2.33 6.85
CA ARG A 357 0.11 1.84 5.49
C ARG A 357 1.30 2.60 4.89
N LYS A 358 1.26 3.94 4.92
CA LYS A 358 2.33 4.81 4.39
C LYS A 358 3.68 4.57 5.07
N ALA A 359 3.69 4.34 6.38
CA ALA A 359 4.91 4.03 7.12
C ALA A 359 5.53 2.69 6.67
N VAL A 360 4.70 1.66 6.47
CA VAL A 360 5.17 0.36 5.97
C VAL A 360 5.64 0.46 4.52
N VAL A 361 4.89 1.14 3.65
CA VAL A 361 5.29 1.38 2.24
C VAL A 361 6.67 2.05 2.18
N ARG A 362 6.86 3.15 2.92
CA ARG A 362 8.17 3.83 2.98
C ARG A 362 9.30 2.90 3.41
N SER A 363 9.07 2.08 4.43
CA SER A 363 10.08 1.12 4.91
C SER A 363 10.44 0.07 3.85
N VAL A 364 9.47 -0.36 3.04
CA VAL A 364 9.68 -1.31 1.94
C VAL A 364 10.42 -0.65 0.77
N GLU A 365 10.06 0.59 0.41
CA GLU A 365 10.73 1.37 -0.64
C GLU A 365 12.18 1.71 -0.29
N GLU A 366 12.44 2.13 0.95
CA GLU A 366 13.80 2.38 1.46
C GLU A 366 14.68 1.12 1.35
N GLU A 367 14.11 -0.04 1.66
CA GLU A 367 14.81 -1.32 1.57
C GLU A 367 15.05 -1.75 0.10
N ALA A 368 14.08 -1.54 -0.79
CA ALA A 368 14.24 -1.80 -2.21
C ALA A 368 15.36 -0.93 -2.80
N SER A 369 15.33 0.38 -2.50
CA SER A 369 16.36 1.34 -2.90
C SER A 369 17.73 0.98 -2.32
N ARG A 370 17.79 0.51 -1.07
CA ARG A 370 19.03 0.02 -0.44
C ARG A 370 19.63 -1.14 -1.22
N VAL A 371 18.84 -2.15 -1.57
CA VAL A 371 19.34 -3.32 -2.32
C VAL A 371 19.80 -2.93 -3.72
N GLU A 372 19.06 -2.05 -4.40
CA GLU A 372 19.48 -1.51 -5.69
C GLU A 372 20.82 -0.76 -5.61
N SER A 373 20.92 0.11 -4.62
CA SER A 373 22.13 0.89 -4.38
C SER A 373 23.33 -0.02 -4.09
N VAL A 374 23.15 -1.12 -3.36
CA VAL A 374 24.24 -2.05 -3.03
C VAL A 374 24.86 -2.64 -4.29
N TRP A 375 24.08 -3.22 -5.20
CA TRP A 375 24.65 -3.85 -6.39
C TRP A 375 25.11 -2.83 -7.44
N LYS A 376 24.49 -1.64 -7.52
CA LYS A 376 24.97 -0.54 -8.38
C LYS A 376 26.32 -0.01 -7.88
N ASN A 377 26.44 0.27 -6.58
CA ASN A 377 27.68 0.75 -5.97
C ASN A 377 28.81 -0.28 -6.10
N LEU A 378 28.49 -1.57 -6.04
CA LEU A 378 29.47 -2.63 -6.24
C LEU A 378 30.07 -2.59 -7.64
N TRP A 379 29.21 -2.42 -8.66
CA TRP A 379 29.65 -2.22 -10.03
C TRP A 379 30.52 -1.00 -10.18
N HIS A 380 30.08 0.16 -9.68
CA HIS A 380 30.85 1.41 -9.78
C HIS A 380 32.23 1.30 -9.13
N LYS A 381 32.32 0.73 -7.93
CA LYS A 381 33.62 0.51 -7.28
C LYS A 381 34.53 -0.39 -8.09
N TRP A 382 33.97 -1.46 -8.65
CA TRP A 382 34.75 -2.39 -9.47
C TRP A 382 35.18 -1.76 -10.80
N SER A 383 34.33 -0.96 -11.46
CA SER A 383 34.70 -0.21 -12.66
C SER A 383 35.75 0.86 -12.38
N ASP A 384 35.66 1.57 -11.24
CA ASP A 384 36.64 2.58 -10.84
C ASP A 384 38.02 1.95 -10.58
N LEU A 385 38.05 0.76 -9.98
CA LEU A 385 39.30 -0.01 -9.79
C LEU A 385 39.91 -0.42 -11.13
N LEU A 386 39.09 -0.83 -12.10
CA LEU A 386 39.55 -1.14 -13.45
C LEU A 386 40.15 0.11 -14.13
N MET A 387 39.49 1.26 -14.05
CA MET A 387 40.04 2.51 -14.61
C MET A 387 41.36 2.90 -13.92
N SER A 388 41.46 2.69 -12.61
CA SER A 388 42.67 2.98 -11.84
C SER A 388 43.85 2.09 -12.26
N SER A 389 43.59 0.80 -12.53
CA SER A 389 44.61 -0.15 -12.98
C SER A 389 45.16 0.13 -14.40
N GLN A 390 44.35 0.73 -15.29
CA GLN A 390 44.81 1.13 -16.63
C GLN A 390 45.65 2.41 -16.59
N SER A 391 45.41 3.28 -15.60
CA SER A 391 46.05 4.59 -15.52
C SER A 391 47.45 4.54 -14.91
N THR A 392 47.86 3.45 -14.24
CA THR A 392 49.24 3.33 -13.74
C THR A 392 50.21 3.23 -14.93
N PRO A 393 50.94 4.31 -15.27
CA PRO A 393 51.91 4.22 -16.34
C PRO A 393 52.98 3.25 -15.87
N VAL A 394 53.24 2.21 -16.67
CA VAL A 394 54.42 1.36 -16.49
C VAL A 394 55.62 2.27 -16.68
N TYR A 395 56.10 2.89 -15.61
CA TYR A 395 57.40 3.53 -15.57
C TYR A 395 58.39 2.38 -15.75
N VAL A 396 58.75 2.12 -17.00
CA VAL A 396 59.91 1.33 -17.35
C VAL A 396 61.08 2.08 -16.72
N ILE A 397 61.48 1.67 -15.52
CA ILE A 397 62.71 2.14 -14.89
C ILE A 397 63.82 1.62 -15.81
N GLY A 398 64.17 2.45 -16.79
CA GLY A 398 65.28 2.20 -17.69
C GLY A 398 66.53 2.11 -16.84
N GLY A 399 66.95 0.87 -16.58
CA GLY A 399 68.24 0.57 -15.99
C GLY A 399 69.33 1.17 -16.88
N ARG A 400 69.88 2.31 -16.47
CA ARG A 400 71.15 2.80 -16.99
C ARG A 400 72.21 1.79 -16.58
N LYS A 401 72.87 1.21 -17.58
CA LYS A 401 74.10 0.40 -17.42
C LYS A 401 75.29 1.30 -17.17
#